data_AF-A0A965MAV9-F1
#
_entry.id   AF-A0A965MAV9-F1
#
_cell.length_a   1.000
_cell.length_b   1.000
_cell.length_c   1.000
_cell.angle_alpha   90.00
_cell.angle_beta   90.00
_cell.angle_gamma   90.00
#
_symmetry.space_group_name_H-M   'P 1'
#
loop_
_entity.id
_entity.type
_entity.pdbx_description
1 polymer ?
#
loop_
_entity_poly.entity_id
_entity_poly.type
_entity_poly.pdbx_seq_one_letter_code
_entity_poly.pdbx_strand_id
1 'polypeptide(L)'
;MSFFAFEAFGQQTDEETALLRSIQTLESLRYEIIQEQARYENSPTPADEATLKTWRGIGEDMAATLAEIDLALRDYRQQYLELSGQPQIPRPEDMPALLPQ
;
A
#
# COMPACT_ATOMS: atom_id res chain seq x y z
N MET A 1 -3.01 42.94 -15.72
CA MET A 1 -4.19 42.77 -14.86
C MET A 1 -5.06 41.68 -15.46
N SER A 2 -5.40 40.70 -14.61
CA SER A 2 -6.29 39.53 -14.81
C SER A 2 -5.83 38.45 -15.79
N PHE A 3 -5.25 37.33 -15.30
CA PHE A 3 -5.85 36.20 -14.55
C PHE A 3 -6.89 35.42 -15.35
N PHE A 4 -6.50 34.25 -15.85
CA PHE A 4 -7.42 33.15 -16.15
C PHE A 4 -6.81 31.81 -15.70
N ALA A 5 -7.43 31.29 -14.63
CA ALA A 5 -7.60 29.91 -14.18
C ALA A 5 -6.54 28.87 -14.56
N PHE A 6 -5.80 28.41 -13.55
CA PHE A 6 -5.62 26.97 -13.37
C PHE A 6 -6.36 26.55 -12.10
N GLU A 7 -6.98 25.40 -12.22
CA GLU A 7 -8.15 24.91 -11.51
C GLU A 7 -7.94 24.71 -10.00
N ALA A 8 -9.07 24.67 -9.30
CA ALA A 8 -9.18 24.39 -7.88
C ALA A 8 -8.39 23.12 -7.52
N PHE A 9 -7.23 23.29 -6.89
CA PHE A 9 -6.74 22.30 -5.93
C PHE A 9 -7.78 22.26 -4.82
N GLY A 10 -8.71 21.31 -4.89
CA GLY A 10 -9.57 20.99 -3.75
C GLY A 10 -8.67 20.81 -2.53
N GLN A 11 -8.97 21.52 -1.44
CA GLN A 11 -8.24 21.31 -0.20
C GLN A 11 -8.42 19.86 0.18
N GLN A 12 -7.33 19.08 0.23
CA GLN A 12 -7.36 17.76 0.83
C GLN A 12 -7.93 17.91 2.23
N THR A 13 -8.91 17.08 2.54
CA THR A 13 -9.50 17.01 3.86
C THR A 13 -8.46 16.50 4.88
N ASP A 14 -8.66 16.83 6.15
CA ASP A 14 -7.83 16.28 7.23
C ASP A 14 -7.86 14.73 7.23
N GLU A 15 -8.99 14.15 6.80
CA GLU A 15 -9.19 12.70 6.68
C GLU A 15 -8.35 12.10 5.55
N GLU A 16 -8.37 12.68 4.35
CA GLU A 16 -7.50 12.24 3.23
C GLU A 16 -6.02 12.36 3.60
N THR A 17 -5.64 13.44 4.29
CA THR A 17 -4.26 13.66 4.73
C THR A 17 -3.84 12.64 5.79
N ALA A 18 -4.74 12.26 6.70
CA ALA A 18 -4.50 11.22 7.69
C ALA A 18 -4.34 9.84 7.03
N LEU A 19 -5.18 9.51 6.04
CA LEU A 19 -5.10 8.26 5.29
C LEU A 19 -3.80 8.15 4.50
N LEU A 20 -3.38 9.21 3.80
CA LEU A 20 -2.10 9.22 3.08
C LEU A 20 -0.92 9.03 4.02
N ARG A 21 -0.94 9.64 5.21
CA ARG A 21 0.08 9.40 6.24
C ARG A 21 0.10 7.95 6.70
N SER A 22 -1.07 7.35 6.97
CA SER A 22 -1.16 5.94 7.35
C SER A 22 -0.65 5.01 6.24
N ILE A 23 -1.01 5.26 4.99
CA ILE A 23 -0.49 4.51 3.82
C ILE A 23 1.03 4.62 3.76
N GLN A 24 1.58 5.83 3.88
CA GLN A 24 3.02 6.06 3.85
C GLN A 24 3.75 5.32 4.98
N THR A 25 3.22 5.36 6.21
CA THR A 25 3.78 4.64 7.35
C THR A 25 3.75 3.13 7.14
N LEU A 26 2.65 2.59 6.63
CA LEU A 26 2.53 1.15 6.34
C LEU A 26 3.47 0.71 5.22
N GLU A 27 3.64 1.48 4.15
CA GLU A 27 4.61 1.19 3.09
C GLU A 27 6.06 1.20 3.60
N SER A 28 6.40 2.14 4.49
CA SER A 28 7.72 2.15 5.14
C SER A 28 7.94 0.90 5.99
N LEU A 29 6.97 0.54 6.84
CA LEU A 29 7.04 -0.67 7.66
C LEU A 29 7.12 -1.94 6.81
N ARG A 30 6.33 -2.01 5.74
CA ARG A 30 6.35 -3.11 4.77
C ARG A 30 7.75 -3.31 4.19
N TYR A 31 8.39 -2.21 3.77
CA TYR A 31 9.75 -2.25 3.25
C TYR A 31 10.75 -2.75 4.29
N GLU A 32 10.66 -2.26 5.53
CA GLU A 32 11.54 -2.69 6.63
C GLU A 32 11.41 -4.19 6.90
N ILE A 33 10.18 -4.73 6.97
CA ILE A 33 9.93 -6.15 7.18
C ILE A 33 10.48 -6.99 6.02
N ILE A 34 10.31 -6.55 4.77
CA ILE A 34 10.88 -7.26 3.61
C ILE A 34 12.41 -7.32 3.70
N GLN A 35 13.06 -6.24 4.10
CA GLN A 35 14.52 -6.23 4.29
C GLN A 35 14.94 -7.17 5.42
N GLU A 36 14.20 -7.21 6.52
CA GLU A 36 14.51 -8.11 7.64
C GLU A 36 14.24 -9.57 7.30
N GLN A 37 13.16 -9.87 6.57
CA GLN A 37 12.88 -11.20 6.04
C GLN A 37 14.02 -11.69 5.14
N ALA A 38 14.52 -10.82 4.24
CA ALA A 38 15.67 -11.16 3.41
C ALA A 38 16.94 -11.43 4.25
N ARG A 39 17.17 -10.69 5.34
CA ARG A 39 18.30 -10.96 6.26
C ARG A 39 18.11 -12.29 6.99
N TYR A 40 16.90 -12.57 7.44
CA TYR A 40 16.54 -13.81 8.12
C TYR A 40 16.71 -15.02 7.20
N GLU A 41 16.26 -14.95 5.94
CA GLU A 41 16.42 -16.01 4.93
C GLU A 41 17.90 -16.29 4.60
N ASN A 42 18.75 -15.27 4.67
CA ASN A 42 20.19 -15.39 4.48
C ASN A 42 20.94 -15.79 5.77
N SER A 43 20.26 -15.82 6.91
CA SER A 43 20.88 -16.18 8.19
C SER A 43 21.04 -17.71 8.29
N PRO A 44 22.13 -18.21 8.90
CA PRO A 44 22.32 -19.64 9.10
C PRO A 44 21.16 -20.26 9.88
N THR A 45 20.55 -21.30 9.33
CA THR A 45 19.50 -22.05 10.02
C THR A 45 20.10 -22.73 11.27
N PRO A 46 19.48 -22.56 12.45
CA PRO A 46 19.94 -23.21 13.68
C PRO A 46 19.90 -24.74 13.57
N ALA A 47 20.89 -25.40 14.16
CA ALA A 47 21.00 -26.86 14.15
C ALA A 47 20.27 -27.52 15.33
N ASP A 48 20.07 -26.80 16.43
CA ASP A 48 19.38 -27.30 17.61
C ASP A 48 17.86 -27.16 17.47
N GLU A 49 17.13 -28.17 17.92
CA GLU A 49 15.68 -28.28 17.69
C GLU A 49 14.87 -27.16 18.36
N ALA A 50 15.29 -26.74 19.56
CA ALA A 50 14.61 -25.70 20.31
C ALA A 50 14.74 -24.33 19.60
N THR A 51 15.95 -23.95 19.20
CA THR A 51 16.19 -22.70 18.47
C THR A 51 15.63 -22.77 17.06
N LEU A 52 15.65 -23.94 16.40
CA LEU A 52 15.03 -24.13 15.09
C LEU A 52 13.51 -23.87 15.13
N LYS A 53 12.82 -24.31 16.20
CA LYS A 53 11.39 -24.02 16.37
C LYS A 53 11.13 -22.52 16.49
N THR A 54 11.88 -21.83 17.34
CA THR A 54 11.78 -20.38 17.49
C THR A 54 12.11 -19.66 16.19
N TRP A 55 13.17 -20.09 15.50
CA TRP A 55 13.57 -19.56 14.21
C TRP A 55 12.41 -19.65 13.22
N ARG A 56 11.78 -20.82 13.04
CA ARG A 56 10.61 -20.96 12.15
C ARG A 56 9.45 -20.05 12.54
N GLY A 57 9.14 -19.97 13.83
CA GLY A 57 8.07 -19.07 14.32
C GLY A 57 8.32 -17.62 13.95
N ILE A 58 9.56 -17.14 14.07
CA ILE A 58 9.95 -15.79 13.64
C ILE A 58 9.69 -15.57 12.14
N GLY A 59 10.00 -16.57 11.30
CA GLY A 59 9.72 -16.50 9.85
C GLY A 59 8.23 -16.48 9.53
N GLU A 60 7.44 -17.31 10.22
CA GLU A 60 5.98 -17.35 10.10
C GLU A 60 5.34 -16.03 10.55
N ASP A 61 5.79 -15.47 11.67
CA ASP A 61 5.31 -14.19 12.21
C ASP A 61 5.60 -13.02 11.26
N MET A 62 6.80 -12.99 10.66
CA MET A 62 7.15 -11.99 9.65
C MET A 62 6.24 -12.09 8.42
N ALA A 63 5.99 -13.30 7.92
CA ALA A 63 5.12 -13.53 6.77
C ALA A 63 3.66 -13.12 7.08
N ALA A 64 3.16 -13.45 8.27
CA ALA A 64 1.82 -13.07 8.71
C ALA A 64 1.68 -11.55 8.82
N THR A 65 2.66 -10.89 9.46
CA THR A 65 2.68 -9.42 9.60
C THR A 65 2.69 -8.74 8.23
N LEU A 66 3.48 -9.24 7.28
CA LEU A 66 3.52 -8.70 5.93
C LEU A 66 2.17 -8.82 5.21
N ALA A 67 1.48 -9.96 5.37
CA ALA A 67 0.15 -10.17 4.80
C ALA A 67 -0.91 -9.22 5.41
N GLU A 68 -0.85 -8.97 6.71
CA GLU A 68 -1.74 -8.01 7.38
C GLU A 68 -1.51 -6.58 6.89
N ILE A 69 -0.25 -6.19 6.70
CA ILE A 69 0.11 -4.87 6.14
C ILE A 69 -0.38 -4.74 4.70
N ASP A 70 -0.21 -5.77 3.87
CA ASP A 70 -0.69 -5.77 2.48
C ASP A 70 -2.21 -5.61 2.40
N LEU A 71 -2.95 -6.27 3.30
CA LEU A 71 -4.40 -6.11 3.42
C LEU A 71 -4.77 -4.68 3.84
N ALA A 72 -4.17 -4.17 4.91
CA ALA A 72 -4.44 -2.82 5.40
C ALA A 72 -4.12 -1.74 4.36
N LEU A 73 -3.04 -1.90 3.59
CA LEU A 73 -2.68 -1.01 2.49
C LEU A 73 -3.71 -1.02 1.37
N ARG A 74 -4.23 -2.21 1.01
CA ARG A 74 -5.32 -2.32 0.02
C ARG A 74 -6.56 -1.55 0.51
N ASP A 75 -6.94 -1.76 1.76
CA ASP A 75 -8.14 -1.14 2.33
C ASP A 75 -8.01 0.39 2.41
N TYR A 76 -6.89 0.91 2.90
CA TYR A 76 -6.67 2.36 3.00
C TYR A 76 -6.55 3.04 1.64
N ARG A 77 -5.94 2.38 0.65
CA ARG A 77 -5.91 2.88 -0.73
C ARG A 77 -7.31 2.97 -1.31
N GLN A 78 -8.14 1.95 -1.08
CA GLN A 78 -9.53 1.95 -1.52
C GLN A 78 -10.32 3.08 -0.86
N GLN A 79 -10.19 3.25 0.46
CA GLN A 79 -10.84 4.34 1.19
C GLN A 79 -10.39 5.72 0.69
N TYR A 80 -9.09 5.88 0.40
CA TYR A 80 -8.58 7.13 -0.16
C TYR A 80 -9.16 7.43 -1.56
N LEU A 81 -9.31 6.43 -2.42
CA LEU A 81 -9.95 6.59 -3.73
C LEU A 81 -11.42 7.01 -3.60
N GLU A 82 -12.15 6.43 -2.64
CA GLU A 82 -13.54 6.76 -2.36
C GLU A 82 -13.71 8.20 -1.86
N LEU A 83 -12.82 8.66 -0.97
CA LEU A 83 -12.86 10.02 -0.42
C LEU A 83 -12.42 11.09 -1.41
N SER A 84 -11.39 10.81 -2.20
CA SER A 84 -10.84 11.77 -3.18
C SER A 84 -11.74 11.99 -4.39
N GLY A 85 -12.82 11.21 -4.53
CA GLY A 85 -13.75 11.30 -5.64
C GLY A 85 -13.09 11.12 -7.00
N GLN A 86 -11.87 10.53 -7.05
CA GLN A 86 -11.19 10.29 -8.31
C GLN A 86 -11.99 9.24 -9.09
N PRO A 87 -12.51 9.58 -10.29
CA PRO A 87 -13.22 8.61 -11.09
C PRO A 87 -12.26 7.48 -11.44
N GLN A 88 -12.69 6.23 -11.21
CA GLN A 88 -12.04 5.09 -11.85
C GLN A 88 -12.05 5.37 -13.35
N ILE A 89 -10.88 5.59 -13.95
CA ILE A 89 -10.78 5.88 -15.39
C ILE A 89 -11.49 4.71 -16.09
N PRO A 90 -12.58 4.95 -16.84
CA PRO A 90 -13.29 3.88 -17.54
C PRO A 90 -12.28 3.15 -18.42
N ARG A 91 -12.29 1.81 -18.39
CA ARG A 91 -11.41 1.06 -19.28
C ARG A 91 -11.74 1.47 -20.73
N PRO A 92 -10.77 1.46 -21.65
CA PRO A 92 -11.02 1.83 -23.05
C PRO A 92 -12.20 1.07 -23.70
N GLU A 93 -12.48 -0.15 -23.21
CA GLU A 93 -13.64 -0.98 -23.60
C GLU A 93 -15.01 -0.47 -23.11
N ASP A 94 -15.02 0.32 -22.04
CA ASP A 94 -16.21 0.96 -21.45
C ASP A 94 -16.46 2.36 -22.04
N MET A 95 -15.53 2.87 -22.87
CA MET A 95 -15.70 4.14 -23.57
C MET A 95 -16.48 3.94 -24.88
N PRO A 96 -17.50 4.76 -25.16
CA PRO A 96 -18.21 4.70 -26.44
C PRO A 96 -17.22 4.95 -27.58
N ALA A 97 -17.36 4.17 -28.67
CA ALA A 97 -16.47 4.26 -29.82
C ALA A 97 -16.37 5.70 -30.32
N LEU A 98 -15.17 6.28 -30.20
CA LEU A 98 -14.87 7.61 -30.71
C LEU A 98 -14.65 7.47 -32.21
N LEU A 99 -15.75 7.54 -32.97
CA LEU A 99 -15.93 7.97 -34.38
C LEU A 99 -16.96 7.08 -35.12
N PRO A 100 -17.88 7.66 -35.91
CA PRO A 100 -18.66 6.90 -36.89
C PRO A 100 -17.76 6.45 -38.05
N GLN A 101 -18.07 5.28 -38.61
CA GLN A 101 -17.35 4.65 -39.71
C GLN A 101 -17.52 5.38 -41.04
#